data_AF-A0AA35S3B2-F1
#
_entry.id   AF-A0AA35S3B2-F1
#
_cell.length_a   1.000
_cell.length_b   1.000
_cell.length_c   1.000
_cell.angle_alpha   90.00
_cell.angle_beta   90.00
_cell.angle_gamma   90.00
#
_symmetry.space_group_name_H-M   'P 1'
#
loop_
_entity.id
_entity.type
_entity.pdbx_description
1 polymer ?
#
loop_
_entity_poly.entity_id
_entity_poly.type
_entity_poly.pdbx_seq_one_letter_code
_entity_poly.pdbx_strand_id
1 'polypeptide(L)'
;VTCPGLTTPANGRLSTGDTSAGTTVFIDCDQGYIFDPNTGHNITLCRSDGTWNATLGSCTSESCVALSPPRNGKLSSSDTRPGTTVQVDCDVGYVFDPTTGGISVVCRVGGSWNSSLGGCKQAKCPELSKPAHGSLSTPTTTAGTKVSTECDGGYTFDSSTGDIAVVCRSNQTWSSTLGGCKEVNCQKMNLPDNVNVDSNETSQKTVVSFSCNDGYTLSGPSSKLCTSSGVWNNTHVPSCVADANSKGSLNVGAVAGGAAGALVVVVLIVIATALICWKLSSRCNKLSGYSNLRRRQPGEAVHLFRDEGS
;
A
#
# COMPACT_ATOMS: atom_id res chain seq x y z
N VAL A 1 70.28 50.37 -44.95
CA VAL A 1 68.85 50.04 -45.09
C VAL A 1 68.36 49.59 -43.73
N THR A 2 67.22 50.09 -43.29
CA THR A 2 66.63 49.79 -41.98
C THR A 2 65.18 49.36 -42.16
N CYS A 3 64.73 48.39 -41.38
CA CYS A 3 63.35 47.95 -41.35
C CYS A 3 62.47 48.85 -40.46
N PRO A 4 61.13 48.80 -40.61
CA PRO A 4 60.21 49.50 -39.71
C PRO A 4 60.39 49.06 -38.25
N GLY A 5 60.14 49.95 -37.31
CA GLY A 5 60.16 49.62 -35.88
C GLY A 5 59.15 48.53 -35.55
N LEU A 6 59.57 47.54 -34.77
CA LEU A 6 58.71 46.47 -34.28
C LEU A 6 58.00 46.90 -32.98
N THR A 7 56.76 46.49 -32.83
CA THR A 7 56.01 46.67 -31.58
C THR A 7 56.43 45.60 -30.56
N THR A 8 56.57 46.00 -29.30
CA THR A 8 56.80 45.03 -28.21
C THR A 8 55.61 44.07 -28.11
N PRO A 9 55.84 42.75 -28.08
CA PRO A 9 54.78 41.77 -27.93
C PRO A 9 54.14 41.88 -26.53
N ALA A 10 52.86 41.54 -26.42
CA ALA A 10 52.19 41.50 -25.12
C ALA A 10 52.84 40.43 -24.22
N ASN A 11 53.12 40.77 -22.95
CA ASN A 11 53.75 39.90 -21.95
C ASN A 11 55.13 39.35 -22.38
N GLY A 12 55.91 40.17 -23.10
CA GLY A 12 57.28 39.86 -23.47
C GLY A 12 58.04 41.07 -23.97
N ARG A 13 59.28 40.84 -24.39
CA ARG A 13 60.20 41.84 -24.91
C ARG A 13 60.87 41.37 -26.19
N LEU A 14 61.33 42.34 -26.98
CA LEU A 14 62.20 42.06 -28.13
C LEU A 14 63.64 41.91 -27.64
N SER A 15 64.39 40.98 -28.23
CA SER A 15 65.81 40.76 -27.88
C SER A 15 66.69 41.98 -28.13
N THR A 16 66.32 42.81 -29.11
CA THR A 16 66.98 44.06 -29.46
C THR A 16 65.99 45.02 -30.13
N GLY A 17 66.23 46.32 -30.03
CA GLY A 17 65.50 47.36 -30.77
C GLY A 17 66.17 47.77 -32.09
N ASP A 18 67.29 47.15 -32.46
CA ASP A 18 67.99 47.44 -33.72
C ASP A 18 67.20 46.94 -34.94
N THR A 19 67.08 47.81 -35.94
CA THR A 19 66.35 47.55 -37.18
C THR A 19 67.24 47.57 -38.42
N SER A 20 68.57 47.49 -38.26
CA SER A 20 69.53 47.46 -39.36
C SER A 20 69.38 46.20 -40.23
N ALA A 21 69.61 46.32 -41.54
CA ALA A 21 69.62 45.16 -42.45
C ALA A 21 70.64 44.11 -41.99
N GLY A 22 70.22 42.86 -41.88
CA GLY A 22 70.98 41.75 -41.31
C GLY A 22 70.68 41.47 -39.83
N THR A 23 70.02 42.38 -39.11
CA THR A 23 69.67 42.20 -37.70
C THR A 23 68.54 41.19 -37.54
N THR A 24 68.72 40.25 -36.60
CA THR A 24 67.74 39.23 -36.22
C THR A 24 67.15 39.56 -34.86
N VAL A 25 65.83 39.62 -34.77
CA VAL A 25 65.09 39.95 -33.56
C VAL A 25 64.23 38.75 -33.17
N PHE A 26 64.30 38.34 -31.90
CA PHE A 26 63.45 37.28 -31.35
C PHE A 26 62.66 37.78 -30.15
N ILE A 27 61.55 37.09 -29.85
CA ILE A 27 60.70 37.36 -28.69
C ILE A 27 61.25 36.62 -27.48
N ASP A 28 61.38 37.34 -26.37
CA ASP A 28 61.69 36.80 -25.05
C ASP A 28 60.48 37.05 -24.13
N CYS A 29 59.79 35.98 -23.72
CA CYS A 29 58.55 36.08 -22.94
C CYS A 29 58.83 36.39 -21.47
N ASP A 30 57.93 37.15 -20.84
CA ASP A 30 58.04 37.45 -19.41
C ASP A 30 57.85 36.18 -18.56
N GLN A 31 58.29 36.22 -17.30
CA GLN A 31 58.18 35.07 -16.40
C GLN A 31 56.72 34.59 -16.26
N GLY A 32 56.47 33.30 -16.49
CA GLY A 32 55.13 32.70 -16.45
C GLY A 32 54.37 32.77 -17.78
N TYR A 33 55.04 33.21 -18.86
CA TYR A 33 54.50 33.23 -20.21
C TYR A 33 55.38 32.41 -21.16
N ILE A 34 54.76 31.84 -22.18
CA ILE A 34 55.41 31.09 -23.25
C ILE A 34 54.98 31.65 -24.62
N PHE A 35 55.84 31.49 -25.63
CA PHE A 35 55.51 31.93 -26.99
C PHE A 35 54.31 31.14 -27.54
N ASP A 36 53.29 31.84 -28.06
CA ASP A 36 52.14 31.22 -28.72
C ASP A 36 52.41 31.04 -30.23
N PRO A 37 52.68 29.81 -30.71
CA PRO A 37 53.00 29.55 -32.11
C PRO A 37 51.83 29.81 -33.07
N ASN A 38 50.61 30.02 -32.56
CA ASN A 38 49.45 30.32 -33.40
C ASN A 38 49.35 31.80 -33.78
N THR A 39 50.15 32.67 -33.16
CA THR A 39 50.06 34.13 -33.34
C THR A 39 51.10 34.70 -34.30
N GLY A 40 52.06 33.90 -34.78
CA GLY A 40 53.10 34.35 -35.70
C GLY A 40 54.40 33.58 -35.53
N HIS A 41 55.53 34.25 -35.78
CA HIS A 41 56.87 33.67 -35.58
C HIS A 41 57.53 34.22 -34.31
N ASN A 42 58.40 33.44 -33.68
CA ASN A 42 59.16 33.89 -32.51
C ASN A 42 60.44 34.67 -32.89
N ILE A 43 60.76 34.73 -34.18
CA ILE A 43 61.99 35.32 -34.72
C ILE A 43 61.73 35.96 -36.09
N THR A 44 62.41 37.06 -36.37
CA THR A 44 62.35 37.75 -37.66
C THR A 44 63.70 38.36 -38.02
N LEU A 45 63.97 38.51 -39.32
CA LEU A 45 65.22 39.05 -39.89
C LEU A 45 64.92 40.27 -40.74
N CYS A 46 65.65 41.36 -40.52
CA CYS A 46 65.59 42.53 -41.37
C CYS A 46 66.39 42.28 -42.66
N ARG A 47 65.71 42.26 -43.81
CA ARG A 47 66.32 42.01 -45.12
C ARG A 47 67.00 43.27 -45.68
N SER A 48 67.86 43.08 -46.68
CA SER A 48 68.53 44.17 -47.41
C SER A 48 67.57 45.07 -48.20
N ASP A 49 66.32 44.64 -48.42
CA ASP A 49 65.25 45.42 -49.04
C ASP A 49 64.47 46.31 -48.04
N GLY A 50 64.81 46.24 -46.75
CA GLY A 50 64.15 47.02 -45.69
C GLY A 50 62.84 46.40 -45.19
N THR A 51 62.58 45.13 -45.48
CA THR A 51 61.41 44.39 -44.98
C THR A 51 61.77 43.32 -43.95
N TRP A 52 60.87 43.10 -43.00
CA TRP A 52 60.94 41.95 -42.09
C TRP A 52 60.51 40.68 -42.82
N ASN A 53 61.27 39.59 -42.67
CA ASN A 53 60.96 38.33 -43.35
C ASN A 53 59.75 37.58 -42.77
N ALA A 54 59.36 37.90 -41.54
CA ALA A 54 58.28 37.27 -40.80
C ALA A 54 57.64 38.26 -39.83
N THR A 55 56.35 38.09 -39.57
CA THR A 55 55.62 38.84 -38.54
C THR A 55 55.82 38.15 -37.18
N LEU A 56 56.22 38.93 -36.19
CA LEU A 56 56.39 38.44 -34.82
C LEU A 56 55.03 38.14 -34.16
N GLY A 57 54.96 37.03 -33.43
CA GLY A 57 53.79 36.62 -32.64
C GLY A 57 53.73 37.27 -31.25
N SER A 58 53.04 36.61 -30.31
CA SER A 58 52.79 37.08 -28.94
C SER A 58 53.04 35.98 -27.91
N CYS A 59 53.22 36.39 -26.65
CA CYS A 59 53.36 35.46 -25.52
C CYS A 59 52.00 35.22 -24.86
N THR A 60 51.69 33.95 -24.54
CA THR A 60 50.50 33.53 -23.80
C THR A 60 50.89 33.03 -22.41
N SER A 61 49.96 33.09 -21.45
CA SER A 61 50.24 32.62 -20.09
C SER A 61 50.48 31.11 -20.08
N GLU A 62 51.43 30.66 -19.27
CA GLU A 62 51.65 29.24 -19.02
C GLU A 62 50.56 28.67 -18.11
N SER A 63 50.04 29.47 -17.18
CA SER A 63 49.02 29.06 -16.22
C SER A 63 47.61 29.31 -16.75
N CYS A 64 46.67 28.45 -16.38
CA CYS A 64 45.28 28.59 -16.76
C CYS A 64 44.58 29.72 -15.99
N VAL A 65 43.45 30.19 -16.53
CA VAL A 65 42.59 31.14 -15.81
C VAL A 65 42.05 30.51 -14.52
N ALA A 66 42.00 31.29 -13.44
CA ALA A 66 41.44 30.84 -12.17
C ALA A 66 39.96 30.47 -12.33
N LEU A 67 39.60 29.28 -11.86
CA LEU A 67 38.22 28.81 -11.86
C LEU A 67 37.46 29.32 -10.64
N SER A 68 36.16 29.57 -10.82
CA SER A 68 35.25 29.89 -9.72
C SER A 68 34.51 28.62 -9.27
N PRO A 69 34.31 28.41 -7.96
CA PRO A 69 33.51 27.29 -7.47
C PRO A 69 32.08 27.34 -8.02
N PRO A 70 31.48 26.20 -8.41
CA PRO A 70 30.08 26.16 -8.82
C PRO A 70 29.16 26.40 -7.63
N ARG A 71 27.92 26.80 -7.90
CA ARG A 71 26.90 26.95 -6.86
C ARG A 71 26.61 25.60 -6.19
N ASN A 72 26.56 25.57 -4.86
CA ASN A 72 26.38 24.37 -4.04
C ASN A 72 27.48 23.32 -4.28
N GLY A 73 28.71 23.78 -4.48
CA GLY A 73 29.88 22.94 -4.62
C GLY A 73 31.17 23.71 -4.41
N LYS A 74 32.28 22.96 -4.46
CA LYS A 74 33.64 23.42 -4.20
C LYS A 74 34.58 22.85 -5.26
N LEU A 75 35.75 23.47 -5.39
CA LEU A 75 36.82 22.97 -6.24
C LEU A 75 37.81 22.17 -5.39
N SER A 76 38.33 21.07 -5.92
CA SER A 76 39.37 20.27 -5.25
C SER A 76 40.70 21.03 -5.08
N SER A 77 40.96 22.02 -5.94
CA SER A 77 42.15 22.86 -5.94
C SER A 77 41.88 24.20 -6.62
N SER A 78 42.62 25.23 -6.23
CA SER A 78 42.67 26.53 -6.91
C SER A 78 43.93 26.73 -7.75
N ASP A 79 44.78 25.69 -7.86
CA ASP A 79 46.00 25.72 -8.65
C ASP A 79 45.69 25.78 -10.15
N THR A 80 46.49 26.57 -10.88
CA THR A 80 46.32 26.83 -12.31
C THR A 80 47.55 26.47 -13.12
N ARG A 81 48.56 25.82 -12.51
CA ARG A 81 49.77 25.39 -13.22
C ARG A 81 49.45 24.30 -14.25
N PRO A 82 50.18 24.22 -15.37
CA PRO A 82 50.06 23.12 -16.32
C PRO A 82 50.13 21.74 -15.64
N GLY A 83 49.28 20.82 -16.08
CA GLY A 83 49.15 19.49 -15.50
C GLY A 83 48.24 19.41 -14.27
N THR A 84 47.86 20.55 -13.68
CA THR A 84 46.91 20.56 -12.56
C THR A 84 45.55 20.01 -13.00
N THR A 85 45.00 19.10 -12.21
CA THR A 85 43.62 18.62 -12.35
C THR A 85 42.74 19.20 -11.26
N VAL A 86 41.69 19.90 -11.66
CA VAL A 86 40.67 20.46 -10.75
C VAL A 86 39.38 19.69 -10.93
N GLN A 87 38.76 19.26 -9.83
CA GLN A 87 37.49 18.54 -9.83
C GLN A 87 36.43 19.32 -9.04
N VAL A 88 35.17 19.11 -9.41
CA VAL A 88 34.01 19.58 -8.65
C VAL A 88 33.69 18.60 -7.55
N ASP A 89 33.52 19.12 -6.33
CA ASP A 89 32.93 18.42 -5.20
C ASP A 89 31.61 19.10 -4.82
N CYS A 90 30.50 18.36 -4.82
CA CYS A 90 29.18 18.95 -4.57
C CYS A 90 28.83 18.92 -3.09
N ASP A 91 28.18 19.98 -2.62
CA ASP A 91 27.73 20.08 -1.23
C ASP A 91 26.69 19.00 -0.90
N VAL A 92 26.53 18.68 0.38
CA VAL A 92 25.57 17.67 0.85
C VAL A 92 24.16 17.98 0.35
N GLY A 93 23.52 17.01 -0.30
CA GLY A 93 22.20 17.16 -0.92
C GLY A 93 22.24 17.60 -2.38
N TYR A 94 23.42 17.78 -2.95
CA TYR A 94 23.67 18.07 -4.36
C TYR A 94 24.54 16.99 -5.00
N VAL A 95 24.42 16.85 -6.31
CA VAL A 95 25.16 15.88 -7.14
C VAL A 95 25.63 16.56 -8.41
N PHE A 96 26.70 16.05 -8.99
CA PHE A 96 27.26 16.58 -10.24
C PHE A 96 26.23 16.56 -11.37
N ASP A 97 26.14 17.65 -12.13
CA ASP A 97 25.28 17.74 -13.31
C ASP A 97 26.09 17.57 -14.61
N PRO A 98 26.09 16.37 -15.23
CA PRO A 98 26.88 16.09 -16.42
C PRO A 98 26.44 16.89 -17.66
N THR A 99 25.30 17.58 -17.60
CA THR A 99 24.81 18.42 -18.71
C THR A 99 25.49 19.78 -18.79
N THR A 100 26.20 20.18 -17.73
CA THR A 100 26.77 21.55 -17.60
C THR A 100 28.26 21.64 -17.92
N GLY A 101 28.94 20.50 -18.11
CA GLY A 101 30.38 20.44 -18.38
C GLY A 101 31.01 19.15 -17.88
N GLY A 102 32.33 19.12 -17.75
CA GLY A 102 33.07 18.00 -17.15
C GLY A 102 33.16 18.11 -15.62
N ILE A 103 33.16 16.96 -14.92
CA ILE A 103 33.38 16.92 -13.46
C ILE A 103 34.81 17.32 -13.07
N SER A 104 35.74 17.17 -14.02
CA SER A 104 37.14 17.48 -13.86
C SER A 104 37.70 18.14 -15.11
N VAL A 105 38.61 19.09 -14.90
CA VAL A 105 39.34 19.77 -15.96
C VAL A 105 40.84 19.72 -15.67
N VAL A 106 41.64 19.73 -16.73
CA VAL A 106 43.10 19.68 -16.67
C VAL A 106 43.66 20.92 -17.33
N CYS A 107 44.56 21.61 -16.64
CA CYS A 107 45.26 22.75 -17.21
C CYS A 107 46.31 22.28 -18.21
N ARG A 108 46.18 22.69 -19.47
CA ARG A 108 47.14 22.34 -20.52
C ARG A 108 48.27 23.38 -20.57
N VAL A 109 49.41 22.94 -21.09
CA VAL A 109 50.49 23.84 -21.51
C VAL A 109 49.91 24.82 -22.54
N GLY A 110 50.17 26.11 -22.37
CA GLY A 110 49.52 27.19 -23.13
C GLY A 110 48.33 27.85 -22.43
N GLY A 111 48.15 27.61 -21.12
CA GLY A 111 47.26 28.40 -20.27
C GLY A 111 45.76 28.17 -20.52
N SER A 112 45.38 27.01 -21.06
CA SER A 112 43.98 26.69 -21.37
C SER A 112 43.51 25.40 -20.70
N TRP A 113 42.31 25.43 -20.12
CA TRP A 113 41.65 24.23 -19.61
C TRP A 113 41.23 23.32 -20.77
N ASN A 114 41.32 22.00 -20.58
CA ASN A 114 40.96 21.01 -21.60
C ASN A 114 39.47 20.99 -21.97
N SER A 115 38.59 21.43 -21.07
CA SER A 115 37.14 21.53 -21.23
C SER A 115 36.55 22.54 -20.25
N SER A 116 35.24 22.80 -20.33
CA SER A 116 34.53 23.56 -19.31
C SER A 116 34.28 22.72 -18.05
N LEU A 117 34.35 23.37 -16.89
CA LEU A 117 33.98 22.76 -15.61
C LEU A 117 32.46 22.81 -15.44
N GLY A 118 31.85 21.67 -15.09
CA GLY A 118 30.42 21.58 -14.81
C GLY A 118 30.05 22.09 -13.41
N GLY A 119 28.76 21.96 -13.07
CA GLY A 119 28.19 22.39 -11.81
C GLY A 119 27.44 21.28 -11.07
N CYS A 120 26.80 21.68 -9.97
CA CYS A 120 26.03 20.80 -9.10
C CYS A 120 24.53 21.08 -9.25
N LYS A 121 23.72 20.02 -9.22
CA LYS A 121 22.26 20.08 -9.16
C LYS A 121 21.74 19.38 -7.91
N GLN A 122 20.52 19.73 -7.50
CA GLN A 122 19.91 19.12 -6.32
C GLN A 122 19.72 17.62 -6.54
N ALA A 123 20.13 16.81 -5.55
CA ALA A 123 19.93 15.37 -5.58
C ALA A 123 18.43 15.05 -5.54
N LYS A 124 18.01 14.12 -6.39
CA LYS A 124 16.62 13.64 -6.45
C LYS A 124 16.59 12.12 -6.32
N CYS A 125 15.68 11.62 -5.50
CA CYS A 125 15.39 10.20 -5.41
C CYS A 125 14.50 9.74 -6.57
N PRO A 126 14.45 8.42 -6.85
CA PRO A 126 13.51 7.86 -7.81
C PRO A 126 12.07 8.30 -7.53
N GLU A 127 11.29 8.52 -8.57
CA GLU A 127 9.86 8.81 -8.41
C GLU A 127 9.15 7.65 -7.72
N LEU A 128 8.26 8.00 -6.78
CA LEU A 128 7.45 7.03 -6.06
C LEU A 128 6.15 6.82 -6.82
N SER A 129 5.76 5.55 -6.95
CA SER A 129 4.44 5.20 -7.47
C SER A 129 3.36 5.57 -6.46
N LYS A 130 2.24 6.11 -6.96
CA LYS A 130 1.05 6.34 -6.13
C LYS A 130 0.56 4.99 -5.56
N PRO A 131 0.33 4.88 -4.24
CA PRO A 131 -0.21 3.66 -3.65
C PRO A 131 -1.63 3.39 -4.16
N ALA A 132 -1.99 2.11 -4.31
CA ALA A 132 -3.36 1.74 -4.62
C ALA A 132 -4.29 2.18 -3.47
N HIS A 133 -5.43 2.78 -3.81
CA HIS A 133 -6.39 3.31 -2.84
C HIS A 133 -5.79 4.31 -1.83
N GLY A 134 -4.87 5.15 -2.30
CA GLY A 134 -4.31 6.25 -1.53
C GLY A 134 -3.55 7.24 -2.40
N SER A 135 -2.96 8.26 -1.79
CA SER A 135 -2.14 9.30 -2.39
C SER A 135 -0.81 9.46 -1.67
N LEU A 136 0.13 10.12 -2.37
CA LEU A 136 1.36 10.62 -1.76
C LEU A 136 1.09 12.03 -1.23
N SER A 137 1.64 12.37 -0.06
CA SER A 137 1.52 13.72 0.51
C SER A 137 2.18 14.81 -0.34
N THR A 138 3.19 14.46 -1.15
CA THR A 138 3.83 15.35 -2.13
C THR A 138 4.47 14.54 -3.25
N PRO A 139 4.49 15.05 -4.51
CA PRO A 139 5.24 14.43 -5.62
C PRO A 139 6.75 14.75 -5.57
N THR A 140 7.20 15.58 -4.64
CA THR A 140 8.59 16.08 -4.61
C THR A 140 9.56 15.00 -4.15
N THR A 141 10.66 14.81 -4.88
CA THR A 141 11.68 13.78 -4.60
C THR A 141 13.06 14.36 -4.30
N THR A 142 13.17 15.65 -3.99
CA THR A 142 14.47 16.27 -3.67
C THR A 142 15.02 15.77 -2.34
N ALA A 143 16.34 15.69 -2.20
CA ALA A 143 16.99 15.28 -0.96
C ALA A 143 16.49 16.10 0.25
N GLY A 144 16.22 15.41 1.36
CA GLY A 144 15.60 15.94 2.57
C GLY A 144 14.07 15.89 2.59
N THR A 145 13.42 15.66 1.44
CA THR A 145 11.94 15.60 1.39
C THR A 145 11.42 14.35 2.09
N LYS A 146 10.39 14.53 2.92
CA LYS A 146 9.62 13.44 3.52
C LYS A 146 8.31 13.26 2.75
N VAL A 147 8.06 12.05 2.25
CA VAL A 147 6.84 11.67 1.54
C VAL A 147 6.11 10.64 2.38
N SER A 148 4.80 10.77 2.53
CA SER A 148 3.95 9.85 3.29
C SER A 148 2.77 9.36 2.47
N THR A 149 2.30 8.15 2.78
CA THR A 149 1.09 7.55 2.21
C THR A 149 -0.14 8.06 2.94
N GLU A 150 -1.14 8.50 2.19
CA GLU A 150 -2.45 8.93 2.67
C GLU A 150 -3.51 8.01 2.07
N CYS A 151 -4.22 7.23 2.87
CA CYS A 151 -5.18 6.25 2.35
C CYS A 151 -6.55 6.89 2.07
N ASP A 152 -7.20 6.40 1.00
CA ASP A 152 -8.55 6.79 0.65
C ASP A 152 -9.56 6.34 1.72
N GLY A 153 -10.75 6.94 1.73
CA GLY A 153 -11.82 6.55 2.65
C GLY A 153 -12.19 5.07 2.50
N GLY A 154 -12.29 4.35 3.62
CA GLY A 154 -12.50 2.90 3.64
C GLY A 154 -11.22 2.06 3.61
N TYR A 155 -10.05 2.70 3.49
CA TYR A 155 -8.73 2.05 3.52
C TYR A 155 -7.90 2.55 4.71
N THR A 156 -6.96 1.72 5.14
CA THR A 156 -6.00 2.02 6.21
C THR A 156 -4.60 1.60 5.78
N PHE A 157 -3.57 2.17 6.42
CA PHE A 157 -2.18 1.88 6.12
C PHE A 157 -1.85 0.40 6.37
N ASP A 158 -1.18 -0.24 5.42
CA ASP A 158 -0.71 -1.61 5.56
C ASP A 158 0.76 -1.68 5.96
N SER A 159 1.00 -1.76 7.27
CA SER A 159 2.35 -1.84 7.86
C SER A 159 3.16 -3.07 7.45
N SER A 160 2.57 -4.04 6.75
CA SER A 160 3.30 -5.19 6.20
C SER A 160 4.02 -4.88 4.89
N THR A 161 3.65 -3.80 4.21
CA THR A 161 4.14 -3.46 2.86
C THR A 161 5.31 -2.47 2.84
N GLY A 162 5.59 -1.83 3.98
CA GLY A 162 6.66 -0.84 4.11
C GLY A 162 6.38 0.15 5.23
N ASP A 163 7.04 1.31 5.16
CA ASP A 163 6.85 2.41 6.10
C ASP A 163 5.79 3.41 5.59
N ILE A 164 5.04 4.03 6.51
CA ILE A 164 4.02 5.03 6.15
C ILE A 164 4.62 6.31 5.58
N ALA A 165 5.89 6.58 5.88
CA ALA A 165 6.62 7.72 5.36
C ALA A 165 8.09 7.39 5.12
N VAL A 166 8.63 7.94 4.04
CA VAL A 166 10.02 7.79 3.62
C VAL A 166 10.68 9.14 3.43
N VAL A 167 11.99 9.20 3.62
CA VAL A 167 12.80 10.42 3.44
C VAL A 167 13.78 10.22 2.29
N CYS A 168 13.84 11.17 1.36
CA CYS A 168 14.84 11.14 0.30
C CYS A 168 16.21 11.52 0.88
N ARG A 169 17.18 10.61 0.81
CA ARG A 169 18.54 10.82 1.31
C ARG A 169 19.42 11.53 0.27
N SER A 170 20.53 12.10 0.73
CA SER A 170 21.52 12.79 -0.12
C SER A 170 22.18 11.88 -1.16
N ASN A 171 22.24 10.57 -0.91
CA ASN A 171 22.74 9.56 -1.84
C ASN A 171 21.69 9.14 -2.91
N GLN A 172 20.61 9.92 -3.08
CA GLN A 172 19.55 9.67 -4.06
C GLN A 172 18.76 8.38 -3.80
N THR A 173 18.70 7.89 -2.56
CA THR A 173 17.85 6.75 -2.18
C THR A 173 16.82 7.11 -1.13
N TRP A 174 15.68 6.43 -1.17
CA TRP A 174 14.67 6.55 -0.12
C TRP A 174 15.14 5.88 1.17
N SER A 175 14.63 6.34 2.30
CA SER A 175 15.01 5.81 3.61
C SER A 175 14.70 4.33 3.78
N SER A 176 13.60 3.91 3.16
CA SER A 176 12.97 2.59 3.20
C SER A 176 11.97 2.48 2.03
N THR A 177 11.25 1.37 1.93
CA THR A 177 10.16 1.19 0.98
C THR A 177 8.89 1.85 1.51
N LEU A 178 8.23 2.66 0.68
CA LEU A 178 6.95 3.28 1.02
C LEU A 178 5.84 2.22 0.99
N GLY A 179 5.10 2.09 2.10
CA GLY A 179 3.99 1.15 2.22
C GLY A 179 2.69 1.67 1.58
N GLY A 180 1.79 0.74 1.26
CA GLY A 180 0.50 0.99 0.64
C GLY A 180 -0.68 0.98 1.62
N CYS A 181 -1.87 0.93 1.04
CA CYS A 181 -3.14 0.90 1.76
C CYS A 181 -3.84 -0.45 1.57
N LYS A 182 -4.57 -0.88 2.59
CA LYS A 182 -5.45 -2.05 2.56
C LYS A 182 -6.85 -1.67 3.01
N GLU A 183 -7.84 -2.44 2.57
CA GLU A 183 -9.22 -2.21 2.95
C GLU A 183 -9.42 -2.37 4.48
N VAL A 184 -10.25 -1.52 5.06
CA VAL A 184 -10.64 -1.61 6.47
C VAL A 184 -11.71 -2.68 6.61
N ASN A 185 -11.30 -3.84 7.11
CA ASN A 185 -12.18 -4.95 7.43
C ASN A 185 -12.06 -5.31 8.91
N CYS A 186 -13.20 -5.40 9.59
CA CYS A 186 -13.28 -5.90 10.96
C CYS A 186 -12.96 -7.40 11.03
N GLN A 187 -12.44 -7.82 12.18
CA GLN A 187 -12.16 -9.24 12.43
C GLN A 187 -13.41 -10.08 12.28
N LYS A 188 -13.31 -11.18 11.52
CA LYS A 188 -14.41 -12.13 11.40
C LYS A 188 -14.74 -12.70 12.79
N MET A 189 -16.02 -12.65 13.15
CA MET A 189 -16.47 -13.13 14.46
C MET A 189 -16.65 -14.65 14.44
N ASN A 190 -16.21 -15.30 15.52
CA ASN A 190 -16.57 -16.68 15.81
C ASN A 190 -17.89 -16.64 16.61
N LEU A 191 -18.96 -17.16 16.01
CA LEU A 191 -20.29 -17.16 16.63
C LEU A 191 -20.47 -18.39 17.53
N PRO A 192 -21.00 -18.23 18.76
CA PRO A 192 -21.42 -19.34 19.61
C PRO A 192 -22.57 -20.14 18.98
N ASP A 193 -22.79 -21.36 19.49
CA ASP A 193 -23.91 -22.20 19.08
C ASP A 193 -25.26 -21.47 19.23
N ASN A 194 -26.17 -21.74 18.29
CA ASN A 194 -27.51 -21.18 18.21
C ASN A 194 -27.62 -19.68 17.93
N VAL A 195 -26.49 -18.97 17.73
CA VAL A 195 -26.46 -17.57 17.30
C VAL A 195 -26.36 -17.51 15.76
N ASN A 196 -27.29 -16.79 15.15
CA ASN A 196 -27.27 -16.45 13.73
C ASN A 196 -26.86 -14.99 13.55
N VAL A 197 -26.21 -14.69 12.42
CA VAL A 197 -25.90 -13.32 11.99
C VAL A 197 -26.54 -13.07 10.63
N ASP A 198 -27.08 -11.87 10.42
CA ASP A 198 -27.74 -11.47 9.18
C ASP A 198 -26.79 -11.39 7.97
N SER A 199 -25.50 -11.08 8.20
CA SER A 199 -24.48 -10.99 7.16
C SER A 199 -23.09 -11.35 7.67
N ASN A 200 -22.23 -11.82 6.76
CA ASN A 200 -20.81 -12.08 7.03
C ASN A 200 -19.90 -10.91 6.60
N GLU A 201 -20.49 -9.79 6.21
CA GLU A 201 -19.74 -8.61 5.78
C GLU A 201 -18.99 -7.99 6.96
N THR A 202 -17.73 -7.65 6.75
CA THR A 202 -16.88 -7.01 7.77
C THR A 202 -16.31 -5.67 7.33
N SER A 203 -16.79 -5.13 6.22
CA SER A 203 -16.33 -3.85 5.69
C SER A 203 -16.63 -2.68 6.63
N GLN A 204 -15.89 -1.60 6.47
CA GLN A 204 -16.05 -0.39 7.27
C GLN A 204 -17.50 0.12 7.24
N LYS A 205 -18.04 0.49 8.41
CA LYS A 205 -19.41 1.01 8.61
C LYS A 205 -20.53 -0.03 8.41
N THR A 206 -20.22 -1.30 8.17
CA THR A 206 -21.23 -2.36 8.15
C THR A 206 -21.81 -2.59 9.55
N VAL A 207 -23.14 -2.71 9.63
CA VAL A 207 -23.86 -3.14 10.84
C VAL A 207 -24.34 -4.57 10.63
N VAL A 208 -24.03 -5.45 11.58
CA VAL A 208 -24.53 -6.82 11.58
C VAL A 208 -25.45 -7.02 12.77
N SER A 209 -26.54 -7.77 12.56
CA SER A 209 -27.56 -8.06 13.57
C SER A 209 -27.52 -9.53 13.95
N PHE A 210 -27.72 -9.81 15.24
CA PHE A 210 -27.73 -11.16 15.78
C PHE A 210 -29.16 -11.62 16.07
N SER A 211 -29.42 -12.88 15.77
CA SER A 211 -30.65 -13.58 16.14
C SER A 211 -30.31 -14.95 16.72
N CYS A 212 -31.29 -15.60 17.34
CA CYS A 212 -31.14 -16.95 17.86
C CYS A 212 -31.97 -17.93 17.03
N ASN A 213 -31.56 -19.20 17.03
CA ASN A 213 -32.38 -20.29 16.54
C ASN A 213 -33.70 -20.39 17.33
N ASP A 214 -34.72 -20.99 16.71
CA ASP A 214 -36.01 -21.22 17.34
C ASP A 214 -35.87 -21.92 18.71
N GLY A 215 -36.58 -21.40 19.71
CA GLY A 215 -36.54 -21.90 21.08
C GLY A 215 -35.39 -21.35 21.93
N TYR A 216 -34.69 -20.32 21.46
CA TYR A 216 -33.69 -19.58 22.22
C TYR A 216 -33.93 -18.06 22.14
N THR A 217 -33.65 -17.35 23.23
CA THR A 217 -33.68 -15.88 23.32
C THR A 217 -32.27 -15.30 23.31
N LEU A 218 -32.08 -14.18 22.61
CA LEU A 218 -30.80 -13.48 22.55
C LEU A 218 -30.49 -12.80 23.88
N SER A 219 -29.35 -13.14 24.46
CA SER A 219 -28.79 -12.52 25.65
C SER A 219 -27.53 -11.74 25.29
N GLY A 220 -27.63 -10.41 25.27
CA GLY A 220 -26.52 -9.51 24.96
C GLY A 220 -26.88 -8.49 23.86
N PRO A 221 -25.87 -7.91 23.17
CA PRO A 221 -26.10 -6.91 22.13
C PRO A 221 -26.78 -7.53 20.90
N SER A 222 -27.81 -6.87 20.38
CA SER A 222 -28.54 -7.30 19.18
C SER A 222 -27.85 -6.96 17.87
N SER A 223 -26.83 -6.09 17.90
CA SER A 223 -26.07 -5.70 16.71
C SER A 223 -24.65 -5.24 17.04
N LYS A 224 -23.80 -5.19 16.02
CA LYS A 224 -22.46 -4.60 16.05
C LYS A 224 -22.20 -3.77 14.81
N LEU A 225 -21.42 -2.70 14.96
CA LEU A 225 -20.98 -1.80 13.89
C LEU A 225 -19.47 -1.94 13.69
N CYS A 226 -19.03 -2.16 12.45
CA CYS A 226 -17.61 -2.09 12.11
C CYS A 226 -17.15 -0.63 12.05
N THR A 227 -16.27 -0.23 12.96
CA THR A 227 -15.80 1.16 13.07
C THR A 227 -14.75 1.50 12.02
N SER A 228 -14.42 2.79 11.89
CA SER A 228 -13.41 3.26 10.94
C SER A 228 -12.00 2.75 11.22
N SER A 229 -11.72 2.30 12.45
CA SER A 229 -10.44 1.70 12.84
C SER A 229 -10.35 0.20 12.53
N GLY A 230 -11.38 -0.39 11.91
CA GLY A 230 -11.41 -1.84 11.62
C GLY A 230 -11.66 -2.70 12.86
N VAL A 231 -12.30 -2.13 13.88
CA VAL A 231 -12.69 -2.84 15.11
C VAL A 231 -14.21 -2.77 15.27
N TRP A 232 -14.84 -3.84 15.75
CA TRP A 232 -16.26 -3.80 16.10
C TRP A 232 -16.50 -2.86 17.29
N ASN A 233 -17.58 -2.08 17.25
CA ASN A 233 -17.95 -1.13 18.31
C ASN A 233 -18.17 -1.77 19.69
N ASN A 234 -18.41 -3.09 19.75
CA ASN A 234 -18.47 -3.87 20.97
C ASN A 234 -17.71 -5.18 20.82
N THR A 235 -16.89 -5.52 21.82
CA THR A 235 -16.13 -6.77 21.87
C THR A 235 -16.99 -7.99 22.22
N HIS A 236 -18.12 -7.80 22.92
CA HIS A 236 -18.99 -8.90 23.38
C HIS A 236 -19.81 -9.49 22.24
N VAL A 237 -19.66 -10.80 22.00
CA VAL A 237 -20.57 -11.55 21.10
C VAL A 237 -21.75 -12.05 21.94
N PRO A 238 -23.02 -11.88 21.50
CA PRO A 238 -24.17 -12.32 22.28
C PRO A 238 -24.22 -13.84 22.39
N SER A 239 -24.98 -14.34 23.37
CA SER A 239 -25.25 -15.77 23.55
C SER A 239 -26.75 -16.03 23.46
N CYS A 240 -27.13 -17.22 23.04
CA CYS A 240 -28.53 -17.64 22.98
C CYS A 240 -28.85 -18.51 24.20
N VAL A 241 -29.83 -18.10 25.00
CA VAL A 241 -30.32 -18.88 26.15
C VAL A 241 -31.59 -19.61 25.76
N ALA A 242 -31.68 -20.90 26.10
CA ALA A 242 -32.87 -21.68 25.78
C ALA A 242 -34.09 -21.07 26.47
N ASP A 243 -35.17 -20.88 25.72
CA ASP A 243 -36.41 -20.37 26.28
C ASP A 243 -36.92 -21.38 27.31
N ALA A 244 -37.32 -20.91 28.50
CA ALA A 244 -37.87 -21.78 29.53
C ALA A 244 -39.15 -22.53 29.07
N ASN A 245 -39.75 -22.09 27.96
CA ASN A 245 -40.90 -22.70 27.29
C ASN A 245 -40.56 -23.46 26.00
N SER A 246 -39.29 -23.50 25.59
CA SER A 246 -38.77 -24.47 24.62
C SER A 246 -38.61 -25.83 25.28
N LYS A 247 -39.69 -26.32 25.90
CA LYS A 247 -39.90 -27.76 25.87
C LYS A 247 -40.08 -28.03 24.40
N GLY A 248 -39.02 -28.56 23.76
CA GLY A 248 -39.09 -29.02 22.38
C GLY A 248 -40.45 -29.66 22.20
N SER A 249 -41.08 -29.42 21.06
CA SER A 249 -42.26 -30.17 20.67
C SER A 249 -41.86 -31.64 20.75
N LEU A 250 -42.04 -32.25 21.92
CA LEU A 250 -42.33 -33.64 22.06
C LEU A 250 -43.59 -33.66 21.22
N ASN A 251 -43.43 -34.10 19.98
CA ASN A 251 -44.40 -34.97 19.42
C ASN A 251 -44.56 -36.06 20.48
N VAL A 252 -45.42 -35.82 21.47
CA VAL A 252 -46.25 -36.86 22.02
C VAL A 252 -47.07 -37.25 20.81
N GLY A 253 -46.45 -38.02 19.91
CA GLY A 253 -47.19 -38.91 19.06
C GLY A 253 -48.06 -39.63 20.07
N ALA A 254 -49.35 -39.33 20.02
CA ALA A 254 -50.32 -40.12 20.72
C ALA A 254 -50.03 -41.54 20.24
N VAL A 255 -49.33 -42.30 21.09
CA VAL A 255 -49.41 -43.74 21.02
C VAL A 255 -50.87 -44.00 21.29
N ALA A 256 -51.65 -44.08 20.21
CA ALA A 256 -52.88 -44.83 20.20
C ALA A 256 -52.45 -46.25 20.56
N GLY A 257 -52.27 -46.49 21.86
CA GLY A 257 -52.28 -47.80 22.46
C GLY A 257 -53.67 -48.32 22.20
N GLY A 258 -53.87 -48.88 21.01
CA GLY A 258 -55.04 -49.65 20.67
C GLY A 258 -55.18 -50.71 21.75
N ALA A 259 -56.31 -50.67 22.44
CA ALA A 259 -56.72 -51.63 23.43
C ALA A 259 -56.96 -53.01 22.77
N ALA A 260 -55.88 -53.72 22.41
CA ALA A 260 -55.94 -55.09 21.93
C ALA A 260 -55.93 -56.11 23.09
N GLY A 261 -55.79 -55.67 24.34
CA GLY A 261 -55.79 -56.54 25.53
C GLY A 261 -57.15 -56.71 26.22
N ALA A 262 -58.10 -55.79 26.01
CA ALA A 262 -59.38 -55.82 26.71
C ALA A 262 -60.45 -56.69 26.01
N LEU A 263 -60.37 -56.86 24.68
CA LEU A 263 -61.30 -57.71 23.94
C LEU A 263 -60.96 -59.21 24.07
N VAL A 264 -59.69 -59.58 24.22
CA VAL A 264 -59.29 -60.99 24.40
C VAL A 264 -59.74 -61.53 25.77
N VAL A 265 -59.69 -60.72 26.83
CA VAL A 265 -60.17 -61.12 28.16
C VAL A 265 -61.70 -61.24 28.18
N VAL A 266 -62.43 -60.33 27.52
CA VAL A 266 -63.90 -60.45 27.39
C VAL A 266 -64.28 -61.66 26.55
N VAL A 267 -63.58 -61.94 25.44
CA VAL A 267 -63.83 -63.14 24.62
C VAL A 267 -63.51 -64.42 25.38
N LEU A 268 -62.44 -64.48 26.17
CA LEU A 268 -62.12 -65.64 27.01
C LEU A 268 -63.12 -65.82 28.17
N ILE A 269 -63.63 -64.74 28.76
CA ILE A 269 -64.71 -64.80 29.77
C ILE A 269 -66.03 -65.24 29.13
N VAL A 270 -66.35 -64.77 27.92
CA VAL A 270 -67.56 -65.21 27.16
C VAL A 270 -67.45 -66.68 26.77
N ILE A 271 -66.27 -67.16 26.33
CA ILE A 271 -66.05 -68.59 26.03
C ILE A 271 -66.10 -69.43 27.31
N ALA A 272 -65.50 -68.97 28.41
CA ALA A 272 -65.54 -69.68 29.69
C ALA A 272 -66.96 -69.75 30.26
N THR A 273 -67.74 -68.66 30.21
CA THR A 273 -69.15 -68.64 30.64
C THR A 273 -70.03 -69.47 29.70
N ALA A 274 -69.77 -69.50 28.39
CA ALA A 274 -70.47 -70.38 27.45
C ALA A 274 -70.16 -71.86 27.68
N LEU A 275 -68.91 -72.23 28.00
CA LEU A 275 -68.53 -73.61 28.32
C LEU A 275 -69.08 -74.05 29.69
N ILE A 276 -69.14 -73.15 30.68
CA ILE A 276 -69.79 -73.39 31.97
C ILE A 276 -71.31 -73.52 31.79
N CYS A 277 -71.95 -72.68 30.96
CA CYS A 277 -73.35 -72.79 30.59
C CYS A 277 -73.67 -74.07 29.80
N TRP A 278 -72.79 -74.53 28.91
CA TRP A 278 -72.95 -75.80 28.17
C TRP A 278 -72.78 -77.02 29.09
N LYS A 279 -71.89 -76.93 30.10
CA LYS A 279 -71.69 -77.97 31.11
C LYS A 279 -72.81 -78.00 32.17
N LEU A 280 -73.54 -76.89 32.34
CA LEU A 280 -74.75 -76.79 33.19
C LEU A 280 -76.04 -77.13 32.42
N SER A 281 -76.15 -76.82 31.12
CA SER A 281 -77.30 -77.20 30.27
C SER A 281 -77.32 -78.69 29.92
N SER A 282 -76.17 -79.36 29.94
CA SER A 282 -76.09 -80.82 29.80
C SER A 282 -76.55 -81.59 31.05
N ARG A 283 -76.76 -80.93 32.19
CA ARG A 283 -77.17 -81.57 33.46
C ARG A 283 -78.54 -81.14 34.03
N CYS A 284 -79.22 -80.16 33.45
CA CYS A 284 -80.58 -79.80 33.83
C CYS A 284 -81.52 -79.93 32.63
N ASN A 285 -82.47 -80.86 32.74
CA ASN A 285 -83.69 -80.99 31.94
C ASN A 285 -83.55 -81.68 30.57
N LYS A 286 -83.76 -82.99 30.34
CA LYS A 286 -84.42 -84.09 31.09
C LYS A 286 -85.61 -83.64 31.95
N LEU A 287 -86.77 -83.50 31.32
CA LEU A 287 -88.10 -83.02 31.81
C LEU A 287 -88.39 -81.62 31.25
N SER A 288 -89.00 -81.54 30.05
CA SER A 288 -90.46 -81.60 29.83
C SER A 288 -91.21 -80.40 30.42
N GLY A 289 -91.95 -79.69 29.57
CA GLY A 289 -93.24 -79.13 29.99
C GLY A 289 -93.51 -77.67 29.65
N TYR A 290 -94.12 -77.46 28.48
CA TYR A 290 -95.31 -76.62 28.29
C TYR A 290 -95.30 -75.10 28.60
N SER A 291 -95.31 -74.34 27.50
CA SER A 291 -96.41 -73.44 27.06
C SER A 291 -96.72 -72.09 27.75
N ASN A 292 -96.91 -71.09 26.87
CA ASN A 292 -97.91 -69.98 26.92
C ASN A 292 -97.69 -68.87 27.96
N LEU A 293 -98.05 -67.59 27.75
CA LEU A 293 -98.44 -66.75 26.62
C LEU A 293 -98.55 -65.32 27.20
N ARG A 294 -98.03 -64.33 26.46
CA ARG A 294 -98.65 -63.00 26.16
C ARG A 294 -98.91 -61.92 27.22
N ARG A 295 -98.75 -60.69 26.68
CA ARG A 295 -99.38 -59.36 26.97
C ARG A 295 -98.75 -58.58 28.14
N ARG A 296 -98.56 -57.26 28.08
CA ARG A 296 -99.29 -56.21 27.35
C ARG A 296 -98.44 -54.91 27.30
N GLN A 297 -98.45 -54.22 26.15
CA GLN A 297 -98.28 -52.75 25.98
C GLN A 297 -99.53 -52.02 26.55
N PRO A 298 -99.53 -50.69 26.83
CA PRO A 298 -99.32 -49.54 25.90
C PRO A 298 -98.41 -48.44 26.50
N GLY A 299 -97.97 -47.35 25.86
CA GLY A 299 -98.41 -46.64 24.65
C GLY A 299 -98.73 -45.17 25.01
N GLU A 300 -98.03 -44.24 24.32
CA GLU A 300 -98.38 -42.81 24.08
C GLU A 300 -98.38 -41.81 25.26
N ALA A 301 -98.11 -40.51 25.13
CA ALA A 301 -97.57 -39.62 24.08
C ALA A 301 -97.47 -38.18 24.68
N VAL A 302 -97.06 -37.20 23.85
CA VAL A 302 -97.37 -35.74 23.91
C VAL A 302 -96.40 -34.89 24.77
N HIS A 303 -95.47 -34.10 24.17
CA HIS A 303 -95.62 -32.70 23.70
C HIS A 303 -95.85 -31.71 24.88
N LEU A 304 -95.30 -30.50 25.02
CA LEU A 304 -94.50 -29.53 24.26
C LEU A 304 -93.99 -28.49 25.29
N PHE A 305 -92.86 -27.82 24.99
CA PHE A 305 -92.58 -26.37 25.14
C PHE A 305 -92.76 -25.71 26.53
N ARG A 306 -91.68 -25.11 27.08
CA ARG A 306 -91.32 -23.67 26.96
C ARG A 306 -92.11 -22.85 28.00
N ASP A 307 -91.61 -21.89 28.77
CA ASP A 307 -90.37 -21.11 28.87
C ASP A 307 -90.32 -20.53 30.30
N GLU A 308 -89.13 -20.08 30.67
CA GLU A 308 -88.82 -18.97 31.59
C GLU A 308 -89.21 -18.99 33.07
N GLY A 309 -88.21 -18.69 33.91
CA GLY A 309 -88.42 -17.84 35.08
C GLY A 309 -87.52 -18.10 36.28
N SER A 310 -86.31 -17.52 36.24
CA SER A 310 -85.35 -17.28 37.35
C SER A 310 -84.49 -18.46 37.85
#